data_AF-A0A193FF27-F1
#
_entry.id   AF-A0A193FF27-F1
#
_cell.length_a   1.000
_cell.length_b   1.000
_cell.length_c   1.000
_cell.angle_alpha   90.00
_cell.angle_beta   90.00
_cell.angle_gamma   90.00
#
_symmetry.space_group_name_H-M   'P 1'
#
loop_
_entity.id
_entity.type
_entity.pdbx_description
1 polymer ?
#
loop_
_entity_poly.entity_id
_entity_poly.type
_entity_poly.pdbx_seq_one_letter_code
_entity_poly.pdbx_strand_id
1 'polypeptide(L)'
;MSASATPPDSISRFQAAELDMLAKTADALSAYLGKPVLAEVGTADDGLEWVTFGIPLDADALEGGEHDPMRVQLGGPDARLLGSRGGLTGTDEQAYDCLYLWAIQITLAEGERFVKLDQDGEEAAWSDTLADVLPFALSDEDLAALEDDDEEDDEDDEDDDDALPGHTRNGTPRH
;
A
#
# COMPACT_ATOMS: atom_id res chain seq x y z
N MET A 1 -11.20 -45.09 3.21
CA MET A 1 -11.31 -43.93 4.12
C MET A 1 -10.57 -42.80 3.45
N SER A 2 -11.27 -41.84 2.86
CA SER A 2 -10.64 -40.64 2.26
C SER A 2 -10.97 -39.48 3.18
N ALA A 3 -10.00 -39.08 4.00
CA ALA A 3 -10.09 -37.84 4.72
C ALA A 3 -9.85 -36.72 3.70
N SER A 4 -10.92 -36.11 3.19
CA SER A 4 -10.87 -34.73 2.70
C SER A 4 -10.54 -33.86 3.91
N ALA A 5 -9.27 -33.76 4.25
CA ALA A 5 -8.79 -32.71 5.14
C ALA A 5 -8.72 -31.44 4.28
N THR A 6 -9.88 -30.83 4.03
CA THR A 6 -9.91 -29.41 3.71
C THR A 6 -9.14 -28.73 4.84
N PRO A 7 -8.02 -28.05 4.56
CA PRO A 7 -7.32 -27.31 5.60
C PRO A 7 -8.31 -26.36 6.28
N PRO A 8 -8.15 -26.06 7.58
CA PRO A 8 -8.96 -25.04 8.21
C PRO A 8 -8.86 -23.74 7.38
N ASP A 9 -9.99 -23.10 7.06
CA ASP A 9 -9.99 -21.82 6.35
C ASP A 9 -9.08 -20.77 7.03
N SER A 10 -8.85 -20.90 8.34
CA SER A 10 -7.96 -20.05 9.13
C SER A 10 -6.47 -20.15 8.76
N ILE A 11 -6.05 -21.19 8.03
CA ILE A 11 -4.66 -21.39 7.61
C ILE A 11 -4.50 -21.04 6.12
N SER A 12 -5.55 -21.26 5.33
CA SER A 12 -5.56 -20.98 3.88
C SER A 12 -5.87 -19.54 3.52
N ARG A 13 -6.29 -18.72 4.49
CA ARG A 13 -6.72 -17.32 4.29
C ARG A 13 -6.02 -16.37 5.25
N PHE A 14 -5.85 -15.14 4.80
CA PHE A 14 -5.36 -14.05 5.64
C PHE A 14 -6.40 -13.70 6.69
N GLN A 15 -5.95 -13.55 7.92
CA GLN A 15 -6.76 -13.07 9.03
C GLN A 15 -6.96 -11.55 8.92
N ALA A 16 -7.98 -11.02 9.58
CA ALA A 16 -8.26 -9.57 9.56
C ALA A 16 -7.05 -8.73 9.99
N ALA A 17 -6.32 -9.16 11.02
CA ALA A 17 -5.09 -8.49 11.47
C ALA A 17 -3.95 -8.54 10.45
N GLU A 18 -3.84 -9.65 9.70
CA GLU A 18 -2.83 -9.80 8.66
C GLU A 18 -3.15 -8.91 7.45
N LEU A 19 -4.43 -8.83 7.07
CA LEU A 19 -4.91 -7.92 6.02
C LEU A 19 -4.69 -6.44 6.39
N ASP A 20 -4.92 -6.09 7.65
CA ASP A 20 -4.66 -4.75 8.17
C ASP A 20 -3.17 -4.39 8.11
N MET A 21 -2.30 -5.32 8.48
CA MET A 21 -0.85 -5.16 8.37
C MET A 21 -0.39 -4.98 6.91
N LEU A 22 -0.97 -5.74 5.98
CA LEU A 22 -0.69 -5.61 4.55
C LEU A 22 -1.17 -4.26 3.99
N ALA A 23 -2.36 -3.82 4.40
CA ALA A 23 -2.92 -2.51 4.07
C ALA A 23 -1.98 -1.38 4.51
N LYS A 24 -1.59 -1.38 5.79
CA LYS A 24 -0.67 -0.38 6.35
C LYS A 24 0.71 -0.44 5.71
N THR A 25 1.19 -1.62 5.31
CA THR A 25 2.43 -1.75 4.53
C THR A 25 2.32 -1.10 3.16
N ALA A 26 1.19 -1.25 2.47
CA ALA A 26 0.93 -0.59 1.18
C ALA A 26 0.92 0.94 1.33
N ASP A 27 0.29 1.44 2.39
CA ASP A 27 0.21 2.87 2.67
C ASP A 27 1.57 3.45 3.06
N ALA A 28 2.35 2.75 3.91
CA ALA A 28 3.72 3.12 4.24
C ALA A 28 4.64 3.11 3.01
N LEU A 29 4.51 2.12 2.13
CA LEU A 29 5.20 2.10 0.84
C LEU A 29 4.79 3.28 -0.05
N SER A 30 3.50 3.63 -0.05
CA SER A 30 3.00 4.76 -0.82
C SER A 30 3.62 6.07 -0.35
N ALA A 31 3.64 6.30 0.96
CA ALA A 31 4.27 7.46 1.58
C ALA A 31 5.80 7.49 1.34
N TYR A 32 6.47 6.34 1.48
CA TYR A 32 7.92 6.23 1.30
C TYR A 32 8.37 6.46 -0.15
N LEU A 33 7.63 5.91 -1.12
CA LEU A 33 7.94 6.04 -2.55
C LEU A 33 7.42 7.36 -3.15
N GLY A 34 6.48 8.03 -2.48
CA GLY A 34 5.76 9.19 -3.00
C GLY A 34 4.88 8.84 -4.21
N LYS A 35 4.47 7.58 -4.34
CA LYS A 35 3.64 7.06 -5.43
C LYS A 35 2.54 6.20 -4.84
N PRO A 36 1.34 6.17 -5.46
CA PRO A 36 0.30 5.27 -4.98
C PRO A 36 0.74 3.80 -5.11
N VAL A 37 0.53 3.01 -4.06
CA VAL A 37 0.75 1.56 -4.08
C VAL A 37 -0.59 0.88 -3.80
N LEU A 38 -0.94 -0.06 -4.66
CA LEU A 38 -2.13 -0.88 -4.55
C LEU A 38 -1.73 -2.26 -4.03
N ALA A 39 -2.46 -2.73 -3.01
CA ALA A 39 -2.36 -4.09 -2.51
C ALA A 39 -3.68 -4.82 -2.82
N GLU A 40 -3.65 -5.90 -3.58
CA GLU A 40 -4.85 -6.68 -3.92
C GLU A 40 -4.77 -8.09 -3.37
N VAL A 41 -5.85 -8.55 -2.72
CA VAL A 41 -6.01 -9.93 -2.30
C VAL A 41 -6.65 -10.73 -3.43
N GLY A 42 -5.90 -11.70 -3.93
CA GLY A 42 -6.40 -12.75 -4.80
C GLY A 42 -6.57 -14.07 -4.06
N THR A 43 -7.25 -15.01 -4.70
CA THR A 43 -7.30 -16.41 -4.26
C THR A 43 -6.77 -17.27 -5.40
N ALA A 44 -5.83 -18.15 -5.11
CA ALA A 44 -5.28 -19.11 -6.07
C ALA A 44 -6.24 -20.28 -6.29
N ASP A 45 -6.03 -21.05 -7.37
CA ASP A 45 -6.90 -22.18 -7.76
C ASP A 45 -6.97 -23.30 -6.70
N ASP A 46 -5.97 -23.38 -5.83
CA ASP A 46 -5.90 -24.30 -4.69
C ASP A 46 -6.69 -23.83 -3.45
N GLY A 47 -7.26 -22.62 -3.52
CA GLY A 47 -8.02 -22.00 -2.44
C GLY A 47 -7.16 -21.22 -1.43
N LEU A 48 -5.87 -21.01 -1.71
CA LEU A 48 -4.97 -20.22 -0.87
C LEU A 48 -5.04 -18.74 -1.26
N GLU A 49 -5.15 -17.85 -0.28
CA GLU A 49 -5.10 -16.41 -0.55
C GLU A 49 -3.66 -15.95 -0.81
N TRP A 50 -3.53 -14.94 -1.67
CA TRP A 50 -2.28 -14.25 -1.97
C TRP A 50 -2.54 -12.76 -2.07
N VAL A 51 -1.55 -11.94 -1.76
CA VAL A 51 -1.63 -10.49 -1.85
C VAL A 51 -0.54 -9.99 -2.78
N THR A 52 -0.93 -9.17 -3.75
CA THR A 52 0.00 -8.54 -4.69
C THR A 52 0.10 -7.07 -4.48
N PHE A 53 1.33 -6.56 -4.48
CA PHE A 53 1.64 -5.15 -4.40
C PHE A 53 2.07 -4.63 -5.77
N GLY A 54 1.46 -3.54 -6.20
CA GLY A 54 1.81 -2.89 -7.46
C GLY A 54 1.62 -1.38 -7.44
N ILE A 55 2.38 -0.68 -8.28
CA ILE A 55 2.26 0.77 -8.46
C ILE A 55 1.48 1.01 -9.74
N PRO A 56 0.32 1.68 -9.72
CA PRO A 56 -0.38 2.03 -10.94
C PRO A 56 0.50 2.94 -11.79
N LEU A 57 0.65 2.56 -13.05
CA LEU A 57 1.39 3.30 -14.05
C LEU A 57 0.41 4.24 -14.76
N ASP A 58 0.86 5.47 -15.00
CA ASP A 58 0.15 6.36 -15.90
C ASP A 58 0.16 5.78 -17.31
N ALA A 59 -0.94 5.99 -18.06
CA ALA A 59 -1.05 5.52 -19.44
C ALA A 59 0.08 6.02 -20.36
N ASP A 60 0.74 7.13 -20.01
CA ASP A 60 1.88 7.69 -20.74
C ASP A 60 3.23 7.01 -20.39
N ALA A 61 3.29 6.21 -19.33
CA ALA A 61 4.48 5.41 -18.98
C ALA A 61 4.58 4.11 -19.79
N LEU A 62 3.61 3.85 -20.68
CA LEU A 62 3.56 2.66 -21.54
C LEU A 62 4.63 2.65 -22.64
N GLU A 63 5.31 3.77 -22.89
CA GLU A 63 6.31 3.89 -23.95
C GLU A 63 7.74 4.06 -23.40
N GLY A 64 8.52 2.96 -23.36
CA GLY A 64 9.97 3.06 -23.58
C GLY A 64 10.95 2.69 -22.46
N GLY A 65 10.79 1.55 -21.79
CA GLY A 65 11.85 0.94 -20.96
C GLY A 65 12.45 -0.31 -21.60
N GLU A 66 13.78 -0.43 -21.64
CA GLU A 66 14.52 -1.58 -22.20
C GLU A 66 14.47 -2.84 -21.31
N HIS A 67 13.91 -2.71 -20.11
CA HIS A 67 13.48 -3.79 -19.24
C HIS A 67 11.96 -3.75 -19.25
N ASP A 68 11.29 -4.86 -19.56
CA ASP A 68 9.83 -4.99 -19.46
C ASP A 68 9.53 -5.54 -18.06
N PRO A 69 9.42 -4.68 -17.02
CA PRO A 69 9.08 -5.16 -15.70
C PRO A 69 7.70 -5.79 -15.73
N MET A 70 7.49 -6.81 -14.90
CA MET A 70 6.20 -7.50 -14.84
C MET A 70 5.08 -6.49 -14.54
N ARG A 71 4.03 -6.52 -15.35
CA ARG A 71 2.87 -5.65 -15.21
C ARG A 71 1.68 -6.50 -14.85
N VAL A 72 0.87 -6.02 -13.91
CA VAL A 72 -0.34 -6.68 -13.46
C VAL A 72 -1.45 -5.66 -13.47
N GLN A 73 -2.66 -6.09 -13.82
CA GLN A 73 -3.83 -5.24 -13.67
C GLN A 73 -4.38 -5.44 -12.25
N LEU A 74 -4.45 -4.35 -11.49
CA LEU A 74 -5.03 -4.34 -10.14
C LEU A 74 -6.27 -3.45 -10.14
N GLY A 75 -7.26 -3.82 -9.35
CA GLY A 75 -8.54 -3.12 -9.25
C GLY A 75 -9.61 -3.64 -10.21
N GLY A 76 -10.76 -2.97 -10.15
CA GLY A 76 -12.00 -3.38 -10.80
C GLY A 76 -13.08 -3.84 -9.81
N PRO A 77 -14.28 -4.15 -10.31
CA PRO A 77 -15.48 -4.41 -9.49
C PRO A 77 -15.40 -5.67 -8.62
N ASP A 78 -14.56 -6.62 -9.01
CA ASP A 78 -14.34 -7.87 -8.29
C ASP A 78 -13.00 -7.88 -7.51
N ALA A 79 -12.24 -6.79 -7.56
CA ALA A 79 -10.94 -6.70 -6.91
C ALA A 79 -11.08 -6.43 -5.40
N ARG A 80 -10.31 -7.15 -4.60
CA ARG A 80 -10.24 -6.97 -3.15
C ARG A 80 -8.98 -6.21 -2.78
N LEU A 81 -9.01 -4.90 -3.04
CA LEU A 81 -7.91 -4.02 -2.70
C LEU A 81 -7.89 -3.68 -1.20
N LEU A 82 -6.70 -3.55 -0.64
CA LEU A 82 -6.40 -3.24 0.75
C LEU A 82 -5.74 -1.87 0.87
N GLY A 83 -5.88 -1.26 2.05
CA GLY A 83 -5.29 0.03 2.40
C GLY A 83 -5.98 1.22 1.76
N SER A 84 -5.30 2.36 1.84
CA SER A 84 -5.79 3.66 1.39
C SER A 84 -5.56 3.89 -0.11
N ARG A 85 -4.98 2.90 -0.80
CA ARG A 85 -4.74 2.91 -2.26
C ARG A 85 -3.88 4.11 -2.70
N GLY A 86 -3.06 4.63 -1.79
CA GLY A 86 -2.31 5.87 -1.97
C GLY A 86 -3.17 7.08 -2.35
N GLY A 87 -4.44 7.11 -1.94
CA GLY A 87 -5.39 8.19 -2.25
C GLY A 87 -6.10 8.08 -3.60
N LEU A 88 -5.96 6.95 -4.31
CA LEU A 88 -6.67 6.73 -5.58
C LEU A 88 -8.14 6.42 -5.36
N THR A 89 -9.01 7.15 -6.06
CA THR A 89 -10.46 6.92 -6.11
C THR A 89 -10.84 6.18 -7.39
N GLY A 90 -11.83 5.28 -7.33
CA GLY A 90 -12.37 4.59 -8.53
C GLY A 90 -11.64 3.29 -8.91
N THR A 91 -10.70 2.83 -8.07
CA THR A 91 -10.04 1.52 -8.18
C THR A 91 -10.97 0.31 -8.05
N ASP A 92 -12.21 0.52 -7.59
CA ASP A 92 -13.26 -0.51 -7.55
C ASP A 92 -14.10 -0.52 -8.84
N GLU A 93 -13.96 0.49 -9.71
CA GLU A 93 -14.79 0.61 -10.92
C GLU A 93 -14.02 0.16 -12.17
N GLN A 94 -12.71 0.43 -12.20
CA GLN A 94 -11.83 0.07 -13.32
C GLN A 94 -10.54 -0.58 -12.82
N ALA A 95 -10.01 -1.48 -13.64
CA ALA A 95 -8.66 -2.02 -13.45
C ALA A 95 -7.62 -0.99 -13.91
N TYR A 96 -6.52 -0.91 -13.18
CA TYR A 96 -5.37 -0.07 -13.46
C TYR A 96 -4.18 -0.95 -13.84
N ASP A 97 -3.47 -0.57 -14.90
CA ASP A 97 -2.18 -1.19 -15.22
C ASP A 97 -1.17 -0.80 -14.16
N CYS A 98 -0.71 -1.79 -13.40
CA CYS A 98 0.22 -1.61 -12.31
C CYS A 98 1.55 -2.30 -12.62
N LEU A 99 2.64 -1.66 -12.22
CA LEU A 99 3.94 -2.26 -12.12
C LEU A 99 3.92 -3.25 -10.96
N TYR A 100 4.19 -4.52 -11.24
CA TYR A 100 4.37 -5.54 -10.21
C TYR A 100 5.60 -5.21 -9.37
N LEU A 101 5.44 -5.21 -8.04
CA LEU A 101 6.57 -5.04 -7.13
C LEU A 101 6.98 -6.36 -6.49
N TRP A 102 6.02 -7.03 -5.86
CA TRP A 102 6.21 -8.27 -5.12
C TRP A 102 4.83 -8.79 -4.68
N ALA A 103 4.78 -10.04 -4.22
CA ALA A 103 3.57 -10.62 -3.67
C ALA A 103 3.86 -11.46 -2.43
N ILE A 104 2.81 -11.78 -1.67
CA ILE A 104 2.85 -12.76 -0.59
C ILE A 104 1.80 -13.79 -0.86
N GLN A 105 2.20 -15.05 -0.90
CA GLN A 105 1.30 -16.19 -1.03
C GLN A 105 1.22 -16.93 0.31
N ILE A 106 0.00 -17.36 0.68
CA ILE A 106 -0.17 -18.31 1.76
C ILE A 106 0.16 -19.71 1.26
N THR A 107 0.91 -20.48 2.05
CA THR A 107 1.16 -21.90 1.79
C THR A 107 0.71 -22.78 2.95
N LEU A 108 0.53 -24.07 2.67
CA LEU A 108 0.22 -25.10 3.67
C LEU A 108 1.48 -25.83 4.16
N ALA A 109 2.67 -25.31 3.83
CA ALA A 109 3.92 -25.90 4.28
C ALA A 109 4.18 -25.59 5.76
N GLU A 110 4.63 -26.60 6.50
CA GLU A 110 4.92 -26.50 7.93
C GLU A 110 6.20 -25.68 8.13
N GLY A 111 6.10 -24.50 8.75
CA GLY A 111 7.24 -23.58 8.87
C GLY A 111 7.19 -22.36 7.93
N GLU A 112 6.31 -22.38 6.93
CA GLU A 112 6.42 -21.53 5.73
C GLU A 112 5.06 -20.99 5.31
N ARG A 113 4.23 -20.60 6.29
CA ARG A 113 2.85 -20.14 6.05
C ARG A 113 2.79 -18.97 5.06
N PHE A 114 3.73 -18.04 5.11
CA PHE A 114 3.82 -16.88 4.23
C PHE A 114 5.07 -16.97 3.39
N VAL A 115 4.89 -17.00 2.07
CA VAL A 115 5.98 -16.96 1.09
C VAL A 115 5.92 -15.66 0.34
N LYS A 116 7.01 -14.90 0.38
CA LYS A 116 7.19 -13.67 -0.37
C LYS A 116 7.79 -13.99 -1.73
N LEU A 117 7.12 -13.50 -2.76
CA LEU A 117 7.58 -13.49 -4.14
C LEU A 117 8.21 -12.12 -4.45
N ASP A 118 9.34 -12.08 -5.14
CA ASP A 118 9.97 -10.84 -5.60
C ASP A 118 9.30 -10.27 -6.86
N GLN A 119 9.91 -9.26 -7.48
CA GLN A 119 9.42 -8.62 -8.71
C GLN A 119 9.43 -9.51 -9.96
N ASP A 120 10.05 -10.69 -9.89
CA ASP A 120 10.05 -11.69 -10.96
C ASP A 120 9.02 -12.80 -10.68
N GLY A 121 8.34 -12.74 -9.52
CA GLY A 121 7.42 -13.77 -9.04
C GLY A 121 8.15 -14.98 -8.47
N GLU A 122 9.45 -14.85 -8.18
CA GLU A 122 10.27 -15.92 -7.61
C GLU A 122 10.26 -15.84 -6.08
N GLU A 123 10.35 -16.99 -5.42
CA GLU A 123 10.37 -17.09 -3.97
C GLU A 123 11.63 -16.43 -3.39
N ALA A 124 11.44 -15.31 -2.71
CA ALA A 124 12.51 -14.52 -2.11
C ALA A 124 12.70 -14.79 -0.62
N ALA A 125 11.61 -15.05 0.11
CA ALA A 125 11.63 -15.32 1.54
C ALA A 125 10.38 -16.11 1.98
N TRP A 126 10.47 -16.81 3.11
CA TRP A 126 9.35 -17.53 3.73
C TRP A 126 9.40 -17.43 5.25
N SER A 127 8.24 -17.43 5.91
CA SER A 127 8.13 -17.47 7.37
C SER A 127 6.75 -17.96 7.82
N ASP A 128 6.64 -18.37 9.10
CA ASP A 128 5.35 -18.58 9.78
C ASP A 128 4.63 -17.27 10.14
N THR A 129 5.37 -16.17 10.26
CA THR A 129 4.82 -14.86 10.64
C THR A 129 4.93 -13.88 9.49
N LEU A 130 3.84 -13.19 9.18
CA LEU A 130 3.81 -12.19 8.12
C LEU A 130 4.85 -11.07 8.34
N ALA A 131 5.00 -10.59 9.58
CA ALA A 131 5.93 -9.51 9.92
C ALA A 131 7.40 -9.82 9.57
N ASP A 132 7.81 -11.10 9.54
CA ASP A 132 9.18 -11.49 9.20
C ASP A 132 9.48 -11.42 7.69
N VAL A 133 8.46 -11.50 6.83
CA VAL A 133 8.63 -11.41 5.37
C VAL A 133 8.40 -10.01 4.82
N LEU A 134 7.74 -9.14 5.58
CA LEU A 134 7.47 -7.77 5.17
C LEU A 134 8.76 -6.93 5.10
N PRO A 135 8.91 -6.06 4.08
CA PRO A 135 10.10 -5.22 3.93
C PRO A 135 10.24 -4.17 5.05
N PHE A 136 9.13 -3.77 5.65
CA PHE A 136 9.08 -3.00 6.88
C PHE A 136 8.44 -3.92 7.89
N ALA A 137 9.24 -4.50 8.78
CA ALA A 137 8.71 -5.17 9.96
C ALA A 137 8.10 -4.07 10.85
N LEU A 138 6.90 -3.62 10.50
CA LEU A 138 6.11 -2.69 11.30
C LEU A 138 5.72 -3.45 12.56
N SER A 139 6.23 -3.01 13.71
CA SER A 139 5.81 -3.56 14.98
C SER A 139 4.36 -3.14 15.26
N ASP A 140 3.62 -3.86 16.11
CA ASP A 140 2.29 -3.44 16.58
C ASP A 140 2.27 -1.99 17.10
N GLU A 141 3.39 -1.51 17.64
CA GLU A 141 3.54 -0.13 18.12
C GLU A 141 3.66 0.88 16.95
N ASP A 142 4.36 0.52 15.88
CA ASP A 142 4.37 1.31 14.63
C ASP A 142 2.99 1.28 13.97
N LEU A 143 2.28 0.14 14.07
CA LEU A 143 0.94 -0.06 13.52
C LEU A 143 -0.13 0.79 14.23
N ALA A 144 0.02 0.97 15.54
CA ALA A 144 -0.84 1.82 16.36
C ALA A 144 -0.53 3.31 16.18
N ALA A 145 0.74 3.68 15.96
CA ALA A 145 1.14 5.06 15.71
C ALA A 145 0.65 5.62 14.36
N LEU A 146 0.34 4.74 13.40
CA LEU A 146 -0.22 5.11 12.09
C LEU A 146 -1.76 5.21 12.09
N GLU A 147 -2.44 4.73 13.13
CA GLU A 147 -3.91 4.87 13.28
C GLU A 147 -4.32 6.18 13.95
N ASP A 148 -3.38 6.95 14.51
CA ASP A 148 -3.64 8.17 15.28
C ASP A 148 -3.45 9.46 14.47
N ASP A 149 -3.25 9.38 13.14
CA ASP A 149 -3.12 10.54 12.24
C ASP A 149 -4.47 11.04 11.69
N ASP A 150 -5.57 10.68 12.36
CA ASP A 150 -6.94 11.15 12.09
C ASP A 150 -7.36 12.30 13.04
N GLU A 151 -6.42 13.00 13.69
CA GLU A 151 -6.74 14.20 14.48
C GLU A 151 -6.78 15.45 13.59
N GLU A 152 -8.01 15.75 13.17
CA GLU A 152 -8.54 17.00 12.63
C GLU A 152 -7.74 18.25 13.06
N ASP A 153 -6.92 18.82 12.16
CA ASP A 153 -6.44 20.20 12.28
C ASP A 153 -7.52 21.17 11.76
N ASP A 154 -8.66 21.14 12.45
CA ASP A 154 -9.67 22.20 12.41
C ASP A 154 -9.22 23.31 13.40
N GLU A 155 -8.22 24.09 13.03
CA GLU A 155 -7.96 25.42 13.63
C GLU A 155 -8.36 26.52 12.65
N ASP A 156 -9.68 26.68 12.54
CA ASP A 156 -10.34 27.94 12.15
C ASP A 156 -10.00 28.97 13.24
N ASP A 157 -9.10 29.91 12.96
CA ASP A 157 -8.95 31.12 13.77
C ASP A 157 -9.03 32.37 12.87
N GLU A 158 -10.22 32.95 12.94
CA GLU A 158 -10.66 34.21 12.37
C GLU A 158 -9.85 35.41 12.93
N ASP A 159 -9.61 36.41 12.07
CA ASP A 159 -9.38 37.84 12.32
C ASP A 159 -8.55 38.29 13.56
N ASP A 160 -7.40 38.95 13.31
CA ASP A 160 -7.13 40.21 14.03
C ASP A 160 -6.30 41.21 13.19
N ASP A 161 -6.74 42.46 13.28
CA ASP A 161 -6.23 43.69 12.69
C ASP A 161 -4.75 43.96 13.03
N ASP A 162 -3.93 44.39 12.06
CA ASP A 162 -2.91 45.42 12.37
C ASP A 162 -2.61 46.37 11.20
N ALA A 163 -2.67 47.64 11.55
CA ALA A 163 -2.69 48.79 10.67
C ALA A 163 -1.32 49.06 10.02
N LEU A 164 -1.31 49.35 8.72
CA LEU A 164 -0.12 49.87 8.02
C LEU A 164 0.16 51.33 8.42
N PRO A 165 1.30 51.67 9.06
CA PRO A 165 1.74 53.05 9.10
C PRO A 165 2.46 53.37 7.78
N GLY A 166 1.90 54.31 7.03
CA GLY A 166 2.51 54.83 5.81
C GLY A 166 3.90 55.40 6.07
N HIS A 167 4.90 54.92 5.32
CA HIS A 167 6.15 55.63 5.12
C HIS A 167 6.61 55.56 3.66
N THR A 168 6.07 56.47 2.86
CA THR A 168 6.60 56.79 1.55
C THR A 168 7.91 57.58 1.69
N ARG A 169 8.94 56.93 1.18
CA ARG A 169 10.27 57.41 0.76
C ARG A 169 10.27 58.88 0.31
N ASN A 170 11.21 59.67 0.82
CA ASN A 170 11.99 60.55 -0.06
C ASN A 170 13.31 61.00 0.58
N GLY A 171 14.39 60.82 -0.20
CA GLY A 171 15.76 61.05 0.22
C GLY A 171 16.25 62.50 0.06
N THR A 172 17.23 62.79 0.92
CA THR A 172 18.43 63.64 0.75
C THR A 172 18.28 65.17 0.74
N PRO A 173 19.11 65.92 1.51
CA PRO A 173 18.89 67.34 1.78
C PRO A 173 19.75 68.32 0.93
N ARG A 174 19.18 69.54 0.83
CA ARG A 174 19.75 70.90 0.93
C ARG A 174 20.76 71.46 -0.09
N HIS A 175 20.29 72.59 -0.69
CA HIS A 175 20.91 73.91 -0.95
C HIS A 175 22.26 74.01 -1.65
#